data_AF-A0A8E2F2T6-F1
#
_entry.id   AF-A0A8E2F2T6-F1
#
_cell.length_a   1.000
_cell.length_b   1.000
_cell.length_c   1.000
_cell.angle_alpha   90.00
_cell.angle_beta   90.00
_cell.angle_gamma   90.00
#
_symmetry.space_group_name_H-M   'P 1'
#
loop_
_entity.id
_entity.type
_entity.pdbx_description
1 polymer ?
#
loop_
_entity_poly.entity_id
_entity_poly.type
_entity_poly.pdbx_seq_one_letter_code
_entity_poly.pdbx_strand_id
1 'polypeptide(L)'
;MNVTYGQPNLLFMKSDLALLGTVNDHCGKVLRLLDEDKDIEIQLSFSTTRQHAMPSRRSQRQKAMGDSACLSVIIYGTPELFDDVGNFLQEKNMYLQDPRSCDRNVEYRNPHRLSGLDPHVPMALELMPDIISRTIETAPEPADILLDFENGAELTEAESPRLLGTPLLVHN
;
A
#
# COMPACT_ATOMS: atom_id res chain seq x y z
N MET A 1 -1.05 -3.19 -16.00
CA MET A 1 -1.01 -4.21 -17.08
C MET A 1 -1.18 -5.57 -16.45
N ASN A 2 -1.98 -6.48 -17.01
CA ASN A 2 -2.17 -7.81 -16.43
C ASN A 2 -0.99 -8.73 -16.78
N VAL A 3 -0.52 -9.48 -15.79
CA VAL A 3 0.66 -10.36 -15.93
C VAL A 3 0.37 -11.75 -15.39
N THR A 4 1.16 -12.71 -15.83
CA THR A 4 1.13 -14.10 -15.37
C THR A 4 2.48 -14.47 -14.76
N TYR A 5 2.45 -15.21 -13.66
CA TYR A 5 3.64 -15.70 -13.00
C TYR A 5 4.03 -17.09 -13.55
N GLY A 6 5.32 -17.30 -13.80
CA GLY A 6 5.87 -18.56 -14.25
C GLY A 6 7.10 -18.96 -13.47
N GLN A 7 7.40 -20.26 -13.43
CA GLN A 7 8.52 -20.78 -12.64
C GLN A 7 9.89 -20.52 -13.31
N PRO A 8 10.98 -20.32 -12.52
CA PRO A 8 11.01 -20.36 -11.06
C PRO A 8 10.56 -19.06 -10.37
N ASN A 9 10.65 -17.89 -11.02
CA ASN A 9 10.22 -16.57 -10.48
C ASN A 9 10.03 -15.54 -11.61
N LEU A 10 9.52 -15.96 -12.77
CA LEU A 10 9.43 -15.12 -13.98
C LEU A 10 8.06 -14.46 -14.10
N LEU A 11 8.03 -13.21 -14.53
CA LEU A 11 6.80 -12.48 -14.86
C LEU A 11 6.66 -12.35 -16.37
N PHE A 12 5.50 -12.74 -16.89
CA PHE A 12 5.17 -12.63 -18.29
C PHE A 12 3.95 -11.72 -18.48
N MET A 13 3.92 -10.96 -19.57
CA MET A 13 2.74 -10.20 -19.93
C MET A 13 1.64 -11.17 -20.40
N LYS A 14 0.40 -10.98 -19.92
CA LYS A 14 -0.70 -11.92 -20.24
C LYS A 14 -1.10 -11.92 -21.72
N SER A 15 -0.87 -10.83 -22.46
CA SER A 15 -1.30 -10.67 -23.85
C SER A 15 -0.43 -11.40 -24.87
N ASP A 16 0.90 -11.35 -24.71
CA ASP A 16 1.87 -11.85 -25.69
C ASP A 16 2.93 -12.79 -25.06
N LEU A 17 2.80 -13.08 -23.76
CA LEU A 17 3.75 -13.87 -22.98
C LEU A 17 5.19 -13.31 -23.03
N ALA A 18 5.34 -12.00 -23.28
CA ALA A 18 6.65 -11.35 -23.23
C ALA A 18 7.21 -11.37 -21.80
N LEU A 19 8.48 -11.73 -21.65
CA LEU A 19 9.17 -11.71 -20.36
C LEU A 19 9.34 -10.26 -19.89
N LEU A 20 8.74 -9.93 -18.74
CA LEU A 20 8.82 -8.59 -18.12
C LEU A 20 9.96 -8.49 -17.11
N GLY A 21 10.29 -9.60 -16.46
CA GLY A 21 11.38 -9.65 -15.48
C GLY A 21 11.25 -10.79 -14.49
N THR A 22 11.94 -10.65 -13.37
CA THR A 22 12.01 -11.64 -12.30
C THR A 22 11.49 -11.07 -11.00
N VAL A 23 10.75 -11.87 -10.25
CA VAL A 23 10.45 -11.62 -8.84
C VAL A 23 11.63 -12.09 -8.00
N ASN A 24 11.93 -11.40 -6.90
CA ASN A 24 12.96 -11.89 -5.97
C ASN A 24 12.53 -13.22 -5.32
N ASP A 25 13.48 -14.00 -4.82
CA ASP A 25 13.22 -15.35 -4.31
C ASP A 25 12.28 -15.37 -3.09
N HIS A 26 12.31 -14.34 -2.24
CA HIS A 26 11.45 -14.27 -1.06
C HIS A 26 9.98 -14.10 -1.47
N CYS A 27 9.69 -13.08 -2.27
CA CYS A 27 8.35 -12.83 -2.79
C CYS A 27 7.86 -13.97 -3.69
N GLY A 28 8.75 -14.57 -4.48
CA GLY A 28 8.41 -15.70 -5.34
C GLY A 28 8.01 -16.97 -4.59
N LYS A 29 8.64 -17.24 -3.43
CA LYS A 29 8.21 -18.32 -2.52
C LYS A 29 6.85 -18.03 -1.90
N VAL A 30 6.60 -16.79 -1.47
CA VAL A 30 5.30 -16.38 -0.91
C VAL A 30 4.20 -16.53 -1.95
N LEU A 31 4.40 -16.02 -3.17
CA LEU A 31 3.45 -16.15 -4.27
C LEU A 31 3.15 -17.62 -4.59
N ARG A 32 4.17 -18.47 -4.60
CA ARG A 32 3.99 -19.91 -4.87
C ARG A 32 3.16 -20.60 -3.80
N LEU A 33 3.45 -20.34 -2.53
CA LEU A 33 2.69 -20.94 -1.42
C LEU A 33 1.22 -20.49 -1.44
N LEU A 34 0.95 -19.23 -1.79
CA LEU A 34 -0.41 -18.74 -1.96
C LEU A 34 -1.12 -19.37 -3.17
N ASP A 35 -0.41 -19.58 -4.28
CA ASP A 35 -0.95 -20.16 -5.53
C ASP A 35 -1.17 -21.69 -5.43
N GLU A 36 -0.49 -22.36 -4.50
CA GLU A 36 -0.68 -23.79 -4.20
C GLU A 36 -1.98 -24.07 -3.42
N ASP A 37 -2.53 -23.06 -2.75
CA ASP A 37 -3.82 -23.16 -2.06
C ASP A 37 -4.98 -22.96 -3.04
N LYS A 38 -5.77 -24.01 -3.23
CA LYS A 38 -6.92 -24.04 -4.15
C LYS A 38 -8.04 -23.06 -3.78
N ASP A 39 -8.10 -22.64 -2.52
CA ASP A 39 -9.14 -21.74 -2.01
C ASP A 39 -8.67 -20.26 -2.09
N ILE A 40 -7.47 -20.03 -2.64
CA ILE A 40 -6.89 -18.72 -2.93
C ILE A 40 -6.80 -18.51 -4.44
N GLU A 41 -7.27 -17.35 -4.92
CA GLU A 41 -7.04 -16.88 -6.28
C GLU A 41 -6.20 -15.60 -6.27
N ILE A 42 -5.20 -15.53 -7.15
CA ILE A 42 -4.28 -14.39 -7.23
C ILE A 42 -4.51 -13.61 -8.52
N GLN A 43 -4.75 -12.30 -8.39
CA GLN A 43 -4.67 -11.36 -9.51
C GLN A 43 -3.34 -10.61 -9.44
N LEU A 44 -2.61 -10.60 -10.56
CA LEU A 44 -1.34 -9.90 -10.71
C LEU A 44 -1.47 -8.75 -11.68
N SER A 45 -0.98 -7.57 -11.27
CA SER A 45 -0.85 -6.42 -12.15
C SER A 45 0.52 -5.76 -12.03
N PHE A 46 1.05 -5.33 -13.17
CA PHE A 46 2.36 -4.70 -13.28
C PHE A 46 2.22 -3.26 -13.76
N SER A 47 3.03 -2.37 -13.20
CA SER A 47 3.13 -0.96 -13.61
C SER A 47 4.58 -0.49 -13.58
N THR A 48 4.97 0.28 -14.59
CA THR A 48 6.25 0.99 -14.62
C THR A 48 6.00 2.47 -14.41
N THR A 49 6.70 3.09 -13.46
CA THR A 49 6.69 4.54 -13.30
C THR A 49 8.00 5.09 -13.82
N ARG A 50 7.91 5.93 -14.87
CA ARG A 50 9.06 6.73 -15.31
C ARG A 50 9.19 7.93 -14.37
N GLN A 51 10.26 7.97 -13.59
CA GLN A 51 10.57 9.19 -12.85
C GLN A 51 11.08 10.22 -13.85
N HIS A 52 10.25 11.21 -14.17
CA HIS A 52 10.71 12.39 -14.91
C HIS A 52 11.74 13.11 -14.03
N ALA A 53 13.02 13.01 -14.39
CA ALA A 53 14.04 13.85 -13.80
C ALA A 53 13.68 15.31 -14.08
N MET A 54 13.34 16.06 -13.03
CA MET A 54 13.29 17.52 -13.12
C MET A 54 14.68 17.98 -13.58
N PRO A 55 14.80 18.81 -14.63
CA PRO A 55 16.10 19.23 -15.13
C PRO A 55 16.75 20.17 -14.12
N SER A 56 17.50 19.63 -13.16
CA SER A 56 18.33 20.44 -12.28
C SER A 56 19.58 20.88 -13.06
N ARG A 57 19.71 22.20 -13.25
CA ARG A 57 20.90 22.83 -13.84
C ARG A 57 22.06 22.78 -12.83
N ARG A 58 22.64 21.61 -12.58
CA ARG A 58 24.01 21.40 -12.07
C ARG A 58 24.16 19.94 -11.62
N SER A 59 24.63 19.10 -12.53
CA SER A 59 25.73 18.15 -12.29
C SER A 59 25.82 17.17 -13.44
N GLN A 60 26.96 17.18 -14.10
CA GLN A 60 27.37 16.24 -15.11
C GLN A 60 27.77 14.93 -14.43
N ARG A 61 26.76 14.17 -13.99
CA ARG A 61 26.86 12.74 -13.65
C ARG A 61 25.45 12.17 -13.64
N GLN A 62 24.82 12.16 -14.81
CA GLN A 62 23.54 11.48 -15.03
C GLN A 62 23.76 9.97 -14.89
N LYS A 63 23.66 9.47 -13.66
CA LYS A 63 23.29 8.07 -13.44
C LYS A 63 21.83 8.00 -13.88
N ALA A 64 21.54 7.27 -14.95
CA ALA A 64 20.17 7.03 -15.40
C ALA A 64 19.36 6.56 -14.19
N MET A 65 18.44 7.41 -13.72
CA MET A 65 17.46 7.01 -12.70
C MET A 65 16.61 5.93 -13.38
N GLY A 66 16.81 4.69 -12.95
CA GLY A 66 16.15 3.53 -13.56
C GLY A 66 14.64 3.65 -13.42
N ASP A 67 13.92 3.20 -14.45
CA ASP A 67 12.48 3.00 -14.40
C ASP A 67 12.12 2.16 -13.16
N SER A 68 11.24 2.66 -12.29
CA SER A 68 10.77 1.86 -11.15
C SER A 68 9.61 0.99 -11.61
N ALA A 69 9.76 -0.31 -11.41
CA ALA A 69 8.76 -1.31 -11.72
C ALA A 69 8.07 -1.77 -10.42
N CYS A 70 6.74 -1.87 -10.45
CA CYS A 70 5.94 -2.32 -9.32
C CYS A 70 5.02 -3.46 -9.76
N LEU A 71 5.02 -4.54 -8.97
CA LEU A 71 4.07 -5.64 -9.07
C LEU A 71 3.05 -5.49 -7.93
N SER A 72 1.78 -5.41 -8.28
CA SER A 72 0.66 -5.45 -7.34
C SER A 72 0.01 -6.84 -7.41
N VAL A 73 -0.28 -7.37 -6.23
CA VAL A 73 -0.84 -8.70 -6.02
C VAL A 73 -2.12 -8.52 -5.22
N ILE A 74 -3.24 -9.01 -5.76
CA ILE A 74 -4.52 -9.04 -5.05
C ILE A 74 -4.84 -10.49 -4.77
N ILE A 75 -5.19 -10.76 -3.52
CA ILE A 75 -5.53 -12.09 -3.02
C ILE A 75 -7.05 -12.13 -2.85
N TYR A 76 -7.68 -13.08 -3.53
CA TYR A 76 -9.08 -13.43 -3.33
C TYR A 76 -9.14 -14.77 -2.62
N GLY A 77 -10.11 -14.94 -1.74
CA GLY A 77 -10.32 -16.18 -1.02
C GLY A 77 -11.61 -16.14 -0.24
N THR A 78 -11.94 -17.26 0.40
CA THR A 78 -13.13 -17.31 1.25
C THR A 78 -12.88 -16.60 2.59
N PRO A 79 -13.92 -16.12 3.28
CA PRO A 79 -13.78 -15.42 4.55
C PRO A 79 -13.06 -16.24 5.64
N GLU A 80 -13.13 -17.57 5.58
CA GLU A 80 -12.48 -18.46 6.53
C GLU A 80 -10.94 -18.34 6.51
N LEU A 81 -10.36 -17.97 5.37
CA LEU A 81 -8.91 -17.80 5.20
C LEU A 81 -8.39 -16.45 5.70
N PHE A 82 -9.28 -15.56 6.18
CA PHE A 82 -8.95 -14.18 6.51
C PHE A 82 -7.79 -14.07 7.52
N ASP A 83 -7.91 -14.78 8.65
CA ASP A 83 -6.90 -14.76 9.70
C ASP A 83 -5.63 -15.53 9.29
N ASP A 84 -5.80 -16.65 8.60
CA ASP A 84 -4.68 -17.50 8.16
C ASP A 84 -3.77 -16.76 7.16
N VAL A 85 -4.35 -16.08 6.17
CA VAL A 85 -3.60 -15.26 5.20
C VAL A 85 -2.91 -14.10 5.90
N GLY A 86 -3.59 -13.43 6.85
CA GLY A 86 -2.99 -12.35 7.63
C GLY A 86 -1.77 -12.81 8.42
N ASN A 87 -1.95 -13.85 9.23
CA ASN A 87 -0.88 -14.43 10.04
C ASN A 87 0.29 -14.91 9.19
N PHE A 88 0.01 -15.63 8.09
CA PHE A 88 1.03 -16.11 7.16
C PHE A 88 1.86 -14.97 6.58
N LEU A 89 1.24 -13.89 6.11
CA LEU A 89 1.97 -12.75 5.54
C LEU A 89 2.78 -12.01 6.62
N GLN A 90 2.22 -11.84 7.81
CA GLN A 90 2.91 -11.22 8.94
C GLN A 90 4.16 -12.01 9.35
N GLU A 91 4.10 -13.35 9.38
CA GLU A 91 5.27 -14.22 9.60
C GLU A 91 6.39 -13.99 8.56
N LYS A 92 6.04 -13.54 7.35
CA LYS A 92 6.99 -13.19 6.28
C LYS A 92 7.39 -11.71 6.29
N ASN A 93 6.99 -10.94 7.31
CA ASN A 93 7.14 -9.49 7.40
C ASN A 93 6.49 -8.73 6.22
N MET A 94 5.35 -9.23 5.74
CA MET A 94 4.57 -8.62 4.66
C MET A 94 3.20 -8.20 5.18
N TYR A 95 2.73 -7.03 4.74
CA TYR A 95 1.47 -6.46 5.20
C TYR A 95 0.63 -6.01 4.01
N LEU A 96 -0.61 -6.48 3.96
CA LEU A 96 -1.56 -6.13 2.91
C LEU A 96 -1.89 -4.63 2.96
N GLN A 97 -1.82 -4.00 1.80
CA GLN A 97 -2.22 -2.61 1.58
C GLN A 97 -3.63 -2.58 0.99
N ASP A 98 -4.19 -1.37 0.85
CA ASP A 98 -5.45 -1.22 0.12
C ASP A 98 -5.28 -1.60 -1.36
N PRO A 99 -6.21 -2.41 -1.90
CA PRO A 99 -6.06 -2.96 -3.22
C PRO A 99 -6.23 -1.85 -4.25
N ARG A 100 -5.53 -2.00 -5.38
CA ARG A 100 -5.62 -1.08 -6.52
C ARG A 100 -5.92 -1.89 -7.76
N SER A 101 -6.86 -1.41 -8.57
CA SER A 101 -7.22 -2.07 -9.84
C SER A 101 -7.73 -3.51 -9.67
N CYS A 102 -8.56 -3.77 -8.65
CA CYS A 102 -9.33 -5.00 -8.55
C CYS A 102 -10.12 -5.26 -9.84
N ASP A 103 -10.08 -6.49 -10.35
CA ASP A 103 -10.86 -6.89 -11.51
C ASP A 103 -12.30 -7.34 -11.16
N ARG A 104 -12.58 -7.48 -9.86
CA ARG A 104 -13.88 -7.89 -9.30
C ARG A 104 -14.38 -6.91 -8.26
N ASN A 105 -15.71 -6.71 -8.24
CA ASN A 105 -16.38 -6.00 -7.18
C ASN A 105 -16.86 -6.99 -6.10
N VAL A 106 -16.01 -7.26 -5.11
CA VAL A 106 -16.29 -8.15 -3.98
C VAL A 106 -16.10 -7.42 -2.66
N GLU A 107 -16.64 -7.97 -1.58
CA GLU A 107 -16.39 -7.47 -0.23
C GLU A 107 -14.88 -7.42 0.05
N TYR A 108 -14.39 -6.26 0.50
CA TYR A 108 -12.99 -6.10 0.85
C TYR A 108 -12.77 -6.27 2.34
N ARG A 109 -11.87 -7.18 2.69
CA ARG A 109 -11.34 -7.30 4.05
C ARG A 109 -9.82 -7.29 4.01
N ASN A 110 -9.21 -6.66 5.01
CA ASN A 110 -7.77 -6.69 5.20
C ASN A 110 -7.46 -7.06 6.67
N PRO A 111 -6.80 -8.22 6.92
CA PRO A 111 -6.50 -8.70 8.27
C PRO A 111 -5.53 -7.81 9.05
N HIS A 112 -4.83 -6.90 8.37
CA HIS A 112 -3.95 -5.91 9.00
C HIS A 112 -4.63 -4.56 9.26
N ARG A 113 -5.93 -4.42 8.97
CA ARG A 113 -6.72 -3.22 9.26
C ARG A 113 -7.75 -3.49 10.36
N LEU A 114 -7.86 -2.55 11.30
CA LEU A 114 -8.90 -2.58 12.34
C LEU A 114 -10.33 -2.55 11.75
N SER A 115 -10.52 -1.93 10.59
CA SER A 115 -11.80 -1.87 9.87
C SER A 115 -12.21 -3.21 9.23
N GLY A 116 -11.34 -4.24 9.22
CA GLY A 116 -11.68 -5.55 8.66
C GLY A 116 -12.76 -6.31 9.45
N LEU A 117 -13.05 -5.85 10.68
CA LEU A 117 -14.03 -6.42 11.60
C LEU A 117 -15.37 -5.66 11.62
N ASP A 118 -15.52 -4.60 10.82
CA ASP A 118 -16.76 -3.83 10.78
C ASP A 118 -17.91 -4.69 10.23
N PRO A 119 -19.14 -4.51 10.75
CA PRO A 119 -20.32 -5.23 10.27
C PRO A 119 -20.70 -4.81 8.84
N HIS A 120 -20.28 -3.62 8.41
CA HIS A 120 -20.49 -3.14 7.04
C HIS A 120 -19.17 -3.22 6.27
N VAL A 121 -19.03 -4.24 5.43
CA VAL A 121 -17.83 -4.44 4.62
C VAL A 121 -17.96 -3.62 3.33
N PRO A 122 -17.01 -2.72 3.03
CA PRO A 122 -17.04 -1.98 1.78
C PRO A 122 -16.76 -2.91 0.59
N MET A 123 -17.31 -2.56 -0.56
CA MET A 123 -17.02 -3.27 -1.80
C MET A 123 -15.68 -2.79 -2.39
N ALA A 124 -14.94 -3.68 -3.05
CA ALA A 124 -13.60 -3.39 -3.57
C ALA A 124 -13.55 -2.20 -4.52
N LEU A 125 -14.62 -1.93 -5.28
CA LEU A 125 -14.70 -0.76 -6.16
C LEU A 125 -14.98 0.55 -5.39
N GLU A 126 -15.60 0.50 -4.21
CA GLU A 126 -15.82 1.67 -3.36
C GLU A 126 -14.52 2.21 -2.75
N LEU A 127 -13.50 1.36 -2.68
CA LEU A 127 -12.15 1.72 -2.21
C LEU A 127 -11.32 2.42 -3.27
N MET A 128 -11.73 2.32 -4.54
CA MET A 128 -11.05 3.05 -5.59
C MET A 128 -11.35 4.53 -5.36
N PRO A 129 -10.34 5.36 -5.05
CA PRO A 129 -10.60 6.79 -4.96
C PRO A 129 -11.13 7.20 -6.33
N ASP A 130 -12.29 7.86 -6.34
CA ASP A 130 -12.68 8.65 -7.50
C ASP A 130 -11.44 9.45 -7.90
N ILE A 131 -11.00 9.26 -9.14
CA ILE A 131 -9.91 10.02 -9.76
C ILE A 131 -10.17 11.55 -9.68
N ILE A 132 -11.37 11.94 -9.22
CA ILE A 132 -11.93 13.28 -9.14
C ILE A 132 -11.71 13.97 -7.76
N SER A 133 -11.20 13.32 -6.70
CA SER A 133 -11.03 14.03 -5.40
C SER A 133 -9.72 13.78 -4.64
N ARG A 134 -8.66 13.39 -5.33
CA ARG A 134 -7.33 13.90 -4.93
C ARG A 134 -7.14 15.26 -5.55
N THR A 135 -7.86 16.25 -5.04
CA THR A 135 -7.40 17.63 -5.11
C THR A 135 -6.11 17.63 -4.32
N ILE A 136 -5.00 17.37 -5.02
CA ILE A 136 -3.71 17.88 -4.57
C ILE A 136 -3.96 19.38 -4.59
N GLU A 137 -4.23 19.97 -3.42
CA GLU A 137 -4.07 21.40 -3.27
C GLU A 137 -2.62 21.65 -3.64
N THR A 138 -2.42 22.15 -4.86
CA THR A 138 -1.12 22.62 -5.29
C THR A 138 -0.80 23.77 -4.35
N ALA A 139 -0.01 23.48 -3.32
CA ALA A 139 0.52 24.51 -2.45
C ALA A 139 1.21 25.54 -3.36
N PRO A 140 0.78 26.82 -3.32
CA PRO A 140 1.48 27.84 -4.06
C PRO A 140 2.87 27.97 -3.44
N GLU A 141 3.89 27.62 -4.24
CA GLU A 141 5.33 27.68 -3.94
C GLU A 141 5.87 26.62 -2.95
N PRO A 142 7.18 26.27 -3.05
CA PRO A 142 7.84 25.45 -2.03
C PRO A 142 8.02 26.29 -0.76
N ALA A 143 6.93 26.55 -0.05
CA ALA A 143 7.01 26.95 1.34
C ALA A 143 7.57 25.75 2.10
N ASP A 144 8.73 25.92 2.75
CA ASP A 144 9.29 24.90 3.60
C ASP A 144 8.34 24.74 4.80
N ILE A 145 7.49 23.71 4.74
CA ILE A 145 6.39 23.44 5.68
C ILE A 145 6.92 23.35 7.12
N LEU A 146 8.22 23.08 7.25
CA LEU A 146 8.91 22.92 8.52
C LEU A 146 9.39 24.27 9.12
N LEU A 147 9.43 25.37 8.35
CA LEU A 147 9.82 26.69 8.87
C LEU A 147 8.89 27.19 9.99
N ASP A 148 7.60 26.84 9.91
CA ASP A 148 6.62 27.25 10.93
C ASP A 148 6.80 26.47 12.25
N PHE A 149 7.46 25.30 12.21
CA PHE A 149 7.82 24.52 13.39
C PHE A 149 9.17 24.93 13.99
N GLU A 150 10.03 25.63 13.23
CA GLU A 150 11.26 26.22 13.75
C GLU A 150 11.00 27.52 14.53
N ASN A 151 9.80 28.08 14.40
CA ASN A 151 9.39 29.22 15.19
C ASN A 151 9.18 28.73 16.64
N GLY A 152 10.10 29.06 17.53
CA GLY A 152 10.05 28.77 18.97
C GLY A 152 8.94 29.52 19.71
N ALA A 153 7.76 29.62 19.11
CA ALA A 153 6.57 30.19 19.70
C ALA A 153 6.24 29.37 20.96
N GLU A 154 6.39 29.99 22.11
CA GLU A 154 6.00 29.44 23.40
C GLU A 154 4.47 29.33 23.40
N LEU A 155 3.97 28.15 23.04
CA LEU A 155 2.54 27.86 23.07
C LEU A 155 2.10 27.90 24.53
N THR A 156 1.18 28.81 24.85
CA THR A 156 0.57 28.87 26.17
C THR A 156 -0.24 27.59 26.41
N GLU A 157 -0.12 27.01 27.60
CA GLU A 157 -0.88 25.84 28.00
C GLU A 157 -2.39 26.04 27.76
N ALA A 158 -3.00 25.14 27.01
CA ALA A 158 -4.43 25.20 26.71
C ALA A 158 -5.25 24.97 28.00
N GLU A 159 -6.39 25.64 28.15
CA GLU A 159 -7.30 25.43 29.28
C GLU A 159 -7.68 23.94 29.35
N SER A 160 -7.46 23.32 30.50
CA SER A 160 -7.83 21.92 30.70
C SER A 160 -9.33 21.71 30.47
N PRO A 161 -9.74 20.71 29.66
CA PRO A 161 -11.14 20.44 29.43
C PRO A 161 -11.85 20.15 30.75
N ARG A 162 -12.92 20.91 31.04
CA ARG A 162 -13.64 20.88 32.33
C ARG A 162 -14.27 19.53 32.68
N LEU A 163 -14.34 18.60 31.72
CA LEU A 163 -14.89 17.25 31.88
C LEU A 163 -13.83 16.21 32.26
N LEU A 164 -12.54 16.53 32.22
CA LEU A 164 -11.44 15.64 32.61
C LEU A 164 -11.03 15.90 34.07
N GLY A 165 -11.97 15.74 34.99
CA GLY A 165 -11.68 15.70 36.42
C GLY A 165 -11.44 14.27 36.87
N THR A 166 -10.20 13.79 36.84
CA THR A 166 -9.86 12.51 37.48
C THR A 166 -9.45 12.78 38.93
N PRO A 167 -9.96 12.01 39.92
CA PRO A 167 -9.49 12.11 41.28
C PRO A 167 -8.03 11.70 41.34
N LEU A 168 -7.18 12.58 41.86
CA LEU A 168 -5.75 12.36 42.00
C LEU A 168 -5.53 11.29 43.09
N LEU A 169 -5.16 10.08 42.68
CA LEU A 169 -4.85 8.99 43.61
C LEU A 169 -3.47 9.25 44.23
N VAL A 170 -3.41 9.30 45.56
CA VAL A 170 -2.16 9.48 46.30
C VAL A 170 -1.32 8.21 46.15
N HIS A 171 -0.12 8.35 45.61
CA HIS A 171 0.85 7.25 45.55
C HIS A 171 1.47 7.09 46.94
N ASN A 172 1.29 5.92 47.56
CA ASN A 172 2.02 5.50 48.77
C ASN A 172 3.46 5.11 48.43
#